data_AF-A0A497NM66-F1
#
_entry.id   AF-A0A497NM66-F1
#
_cell.length_a   1.000
_cell.length_b   1.000
_cell.length_c   1.000
_cell.angle_alpha   90.00
_cell.angle_beta   90.00
_cell.angle_gamma   90.00
#
_symmetry.space_group_name_H-M   'P 1'
#
loop_
_entity.id
_entity.type
_entity.pdbx_description
1 polymer ?
#
loop_
_entity_poly.entity_id
_entity_poly.type
_entity_poly.pdbx_seq_one_letter_code
_entity_poly.pdbx_strand_id
1 'polypeptide(L)'
;EKTLLGVDVILAEGPGKARLLAKDANEATILKLITGRRAKIVVTPIGGQGFIFGRGNQQISPRVIRAVGRENIIVVATKSKLAGLKSLRVDTGDPELDEELKGYMRVVADYGEEVVMKVE
;
A
#
# COMPACT_ATOMS: atom_id res chain seq x y z
N GLU A 1 15.30 -7.74 -13.91
CA GLU A 1 15.52 -6.28 -14.06
C GLU A 1 15.31 -5.64 -12.68
N LYS A 2 16.22 -4.79 -12.20
CA LYS A 2 16.08 -4.13 -10.89
C LYS A 2 15.45 -2.76 -11.11
N THR A 3 14.34 -2.48 -10.45
CA THR A 3 13.66 -1.17 -10.44
C THR A 3 14.25 -0.30 -9.34
N LEU A 4 14.34 1.01 -9.56
CA LEU A 4 14.94 1.96 -8.60
C LEU A 4 13.94 2.37 -7.53
N LEU A 5 12.66 2.53 -7.88
CA LEU A 5 11.59 3.01 -7.00
C LEU A 5 10.71 1.86 -6.50
N GLY A 6 10.41 0.88 -7.35
CA GLY A 6 9.69 -0.34 -7.00
C GLY A 6 8.17 -0.19 -6.89
N VAL A 7 7.58 0.83 -7.52
CA VAL A 7 6.12 1.05 -7.54
C VAL A 7 5.62 1.10 -8.98
N ASP A 8 4.65 0.27 -9.32
CA ASP A 8 4.01 0.26 -10.63
C ASP A 8 2.56 0.76 -10.54
N VAL A 9 2.05 1.33 -11.62
CA VAL A 9 0.65 1.75 -11.74
C VAL A 9 -0.01 0.94 -12.85
N ILE A 10 -1.06 0.20 -12.50
CA ILE A 10 -1.84 -0.61 -13.43
C ILE A 10 -3.29 -0.12 -13.49
N LEU A 11 -3.91 -0.25 -14.66
CA LEU A 11 -5.35 -0.08 -14.84
C LEU A 11 -6.00 -1.45 -14.86
N ALA A 12 -6.91 -1.72 -13.92
CA ALA A 12 -7.79 -2.88 -14.00
C ALA A 12 -8.88 -2.63 -15.06
N GLU A 13 -8.89 -3.45 -16.11
CA GLU A 13 -9.85 -3.34 -17.23
C GLU A 13 -10.95 -4.42 -17.15
N GLY A 14 -10.87 -5.31 -16.17
CA GLY A 14 -11.86 -6.35 -15.88
C GLY A 14 -11.26 -7.54 -15.13
N PRO A 15 -12.02 -8.60 -14.83
CA PRO A 15 -11.50 -9.82 -14.22
C PRO A 15 -10.35 -10.40 -15.03
N GLY A 16 -9.19 -10.56 -14.40
CA GLY A 16 -7.98 -11.10 -15.04
C GLY A 16 -7.33 -10.20 -16.10
N LYS A 17 -7.82 -8.97 -16.30
CA LYS A 17 -7.27 -8.02 -17.28
C LYS A 17 -6.77 -6.76 -16.61
N ALA A 18 -5.48 -6.50 -16.76
CA ALA A 18 -4.86 -5.26 -16.35
C ALA A 18 -3.87 -4.78 -17.39
N ARG A 19 -3.75 -3.46 -17.51
CA ARG A 19 -2.78 -2.80 -18.38
C ARG A 19 -1.83 -1.96 -17.55
N LEU A 20 -0.53 -2.16 -17.77
CA LEU A 20 0.51 -1.34 -17.16
C LEU A 20 0.41 0.09 -17.70
N LEU A 21 0.20 1.06 -16.82
CA LEU A 21 0.18 2.49 -17.16
C LEU A 21 1.54 3.13 -16.94
N ALA A 22 2.24 2.73 -15.88
CA ALA A 22 3.58 3.18 -15.57
C ALA A 22 4.33 2.08 -14.80
N LYS A 23 5.59 1.86 -15.19
CA LYS A 23 6.53 1.02 -14.46
C LYS A 23 7.49 1.91 -13.68
N ASP A 24 7.85 1.53 -12.46
CA ASP A 24 8.81 2.26 -11.62
C ASP A 24 8.44 3.76 -11.47
N ALA A 25 7.18 4.00 -11.12
CA ALA A 25 6.55 5.31 -11.08
C ALA A 25 6.95 6.12 -9.83
N ASN A 26 7.21 7.41 -10.04
CA ASN A 26 7.39 8.39 -8.97
C ASN A 26 6.05 9.00 -8.50
N GLU A 27 6.09 9.77 -7.41
CA GLU A 27 4.91 10.44 -6.83
C GLU A 27 4.13 11.24 -7.87
N ALA A 28 4.81 12.10 -8.65
CA ALA A 28 4.18 12.97 -9.63
C ALA A 28 3.42 12.18 -10.71
N THR A 29 3.99 11.06 -11.15
CA THR A 29 3.37 10.16 -12.13
C THR A 29 2.14 9.49 -11.53
N ILE A 30 2.25 8.99 -10.30
CA ILE A 30 1.15 8.34 -9.58
C ILE A 30 -0.02 9.32 -9.40
N LEU A 31 0.24 10.51 -8.84
CA LEU A 31 -0.78 11.55 -8.64
C LEU A 31 -1.47 11.94 -9.94
N LYS A 32 -0.72 12.13 -11.03
CA LYS A 32 -1.29 12.43 -12.35
C LYS A 32 -2.23 11.32 -12.83
N LEU A 33 -1.86 10.06 -12.65
CA LEU A 33 -2.62 8.91 -13.14
C LEU A 33 -3.88 8.62 -12.31
N ILE A 34 -3.87 8.94 -11.00
CA ILE A 34 -5.02 8.71 -10.10
C ILE A 34 -5.96 9.92 -10.00
N THR A 35 -5.54 11.12 -10.43
CA THR A 35 -6.37 12.33 -10.37
C THR A 35 -7.69 12.14 -11.12
N GLY A 36 -8.81 12.39 -10.44
CA GLY A 36 -10.16 12.23 -11.00
C GLY A 36 -10.59 10.77 -11.19
N ARG A 37 -9.86 9.81 -10.61
CA ARG A 37 -10.15 8.37 -10.71
C ARG A 37 -10.16 7.73 -9.33
N ARG A 38 -10.94 6.66 -9.18
CA ARG A 38 -10.81 5.78 -8.02
C ARG A 38 -9.53 4.95 -8.18
N ALA A 39 -8.75 4.88 -7.12
CA ALA A 39 -7.50 4.13 -7.08
C ALA A 39 -7.43 3.28 -5.81
N LYS A 40 -6.54 2.29 -5.82
CA LYS A 40 -6.24 1.44 -4.67
C LYS A 40 -4.74 1.31 -4.53
N ILE A 41 -4.26 1.23 -3.30
CA ILE A 41 -2.87 0.91 -2.99
C ILE A 41 -2.83 -0.56 -2.60
N VAL A 42 -2.01 -1.36 -3.28
CA VAL A 42 -1.75 -2.74 -2.89
C VAL A 42 -0.32 -2.79 -2.38
N VAL A 43 -0.15 -3.14 -1.10
CA VAL A 43 1.15 -3.07 -0.43
C VAL A 43 1.41 -4.31 0.41
N THR A 44 2.68 -4.70 0.54
CA THR A 44 3.10 -5.77 1.45
C THR A 44 3.88 -5.20 2.62
N PRO A 45 3.69 -5.69 3.85
CA PRO A 45 4.51 -5.29 4.98
C PRO A 45 6.00 -5.61 4.74
N ILE A 46 6.85 -4.67 5.12
CA ILE A 46 8.30 -4.74 4.96
C ILE A 46 8.92 -5.42 6.19
N GLY A 47 9.61 -6.55 5.95
CA GLY A 47 10.42 -7.26 6.95
C GLY A 47 9.64 -7.78 8.17
N GLY A 48 10.35 -8.21 9.21
CA GLY A 48 9.78 -8.70 10.47
C GLY A 48 9.25 -7.60 11.40
N GLN A 49 9.18 -6.35 10.93
CA GLN A 49 8.75 -5.19 11.73
C GLN A 49 7.32 -4.76 11.42
N GLY A 50 6.79 -5.09 10.24
CA GLY A 50 5.38 -4.85 9.90
C GLY A 50 5.08 -3.49 9.27
N PHE A 51 6.10 -2.72 8.85
CA PHE A 51 5.86 -1.43 8.20
C PHE A 51 5.16 -1.61 6.84
N ILE A 52 4.00 -0.97 6.66
CA ILE A 52 3.30 -0.91 5.37
C ILE A 52 3.58 0.40 4.63
N PHE A 53 3.84 1.48 5.37
CA PHE A 53 4.34 2.74 4.83
C PHE A 53 5.50 3.23 5.70
N GLY A 54 6.54 3.77 5.06
CA GLY A 54 7.75 4.25 5.72
C GLY A 54 8.32 5.48 5.02
N ARG A 55 9.05 6.33 5.75
CA ARG A 55 9.58 7.64 5.27
C ARG A 55 10.38 7.59 3.98
N GLY A 56 11.01 6.45 3.68
CA GLY A 56 11.84 6.27 2.49
C GLY A 56 11.06 6.00 1.20
N ASN A 57 9.80 5.56 1.29
CA ASN A 57 8.97 5.20 0.12
C ASN A 57 8.19 6.41 -0.40
N GLN A 58 8.92 7.40 -0.91
CA GLN A 58 8.38 8.70 -1.35
C GLN A 58 7.43 8.60 -2.56
N GLN A 59 7.35 7.43 -3.22
CA GLN A 59 6.41 7.19 -4.31
C GLN A 59 4.97 7.11 -3.81
N ILE A 60 4.75 6.42 -2.70
CA ILE A 60 3.46 6.36 -2.00
C ILE A 60 3.48 7.36 -0.85
N SER A 61 3.62 8.64 -1.22
CA SER A 61 3.71 9.76 -0.29
C SER A 61 2.41 9.97 0.50
N PRO A 62 2.43 10.80 1.56
CA PRO A 62 1.20 11.24 2.24
C PRO A 62 0.14 11.81 1.30
N ARG A 63 0.54 12.51 0.23
CA ARG A 63 -0.37 13.06 -0.78
C ARG A 63 -1.06 11.97 -1.58
N VAL A 64 -0.32 10.93 -1.97
CA VAL A 64 -0.87 9.76 -2.67
C VAL A 64 -1.82 8.99 -1.75
N ILE A 65 -1.41 8.73 -0.51
CA ILE A 65 -2.22 7.99 0.47
C ILE A 65 -3.55 8.72 0.73
N ARG A 66 -3.52 10.04 0.98
CA ARG A 66 -4.74 10.83 1.18
C ARG A 66 -5.62 10.88 -0.07
N ALA A 67 -5.04 10.98 -1.26
CA ALA A 67 -5.79 10.97 -2.52
C ALA A 67 -6.48 9.62 -2.77
N VAL A 68 -5.90 8.51 -2.31
CA VAL A 68 -6.46 7.16 -2.43
C VAL A 68 -7.49 6.86 -1.34
N GLY A 69 -7.25 7.35 -0.12
CA GLY A 69 -8.08 7.06 1.04
C GLY A 69 -7.72 5.74 1.72
N ARG A 70 -7.80 5.73 3.05
CA ARG A 70 -7.43 4.60 3.92
C ARG A 70 -8.18 3.32 3.57
N GLU A 71 -9.46 3.42 3.24
CA GLU A 71 -10.35 2.33 2.89
C GLU A 71 -9.99 1.64 1.56
N ASN A 72 -9.13 2.25 0.76
CA ASN A 72 -8.65 1.73 -0.51
C ASN A 72 -7.23 1.15 -0.43
N ILE A 73 -6.69 0.99 0.77
CA ILE A 73 -5.42 0.32 1.02
C ILE A 73 -5.69 -1.16 1.24
N ILE A 74 -5.08 -1.99 0.38
CA ILE A 74 -5.10 -3.44 0.47
C ILE A 74 -3.72 -3.91 0.90
N VAL A 75 -3.64 -4.45 2.11
CA VAL A 75 -2.41 -5.06 2.61
C VAL A 75 -2.42 -6.54 2.23
N VAL A 76 -1.32 -7.02 1.64
CA VAL A 76 -1.14 -8.42 1.23
C VAL A 76 0.12 -9.01 1.86
N ALA A 77 0.01 -10.18 2.48
CA ALA A 77 1.13 -10.87 3.09
C ALA A 77 0.87 -12.36 3.16
N THR A 78 1.91 -13.20 3.15
CA THR A 78 1.75 -14.62 3.44
C THR A 78 1.47 -14.83 4.93
N LYS A 79 0.78 -15.91 5.30
CA LYS A 79 0.62 -16.32 6.71
C LYS A 79 1.95 -16.39 7.45
N SER A 80 3.00 -16.87 6.79
CA SER A 80 4.36 -16.94 7.34
C SER A 80 4.96 -15.56 7.66
N LYS A 81 4.73 -14.55 6.80
CA LYS A 81 5.13 -13.17 7.10
C LYS A 81 4.36 -12.63 8.30
N LEU A 82 3.05 -12.91 8.37
CA LEU A 82 2.19 -12.40 9.44
C LEU A 82 2.46 -13.03 10.80
N ALA A 83 2.83 -14.32 10.84
CA ALA A 83 3.06 -15.04 12.09
C ALA A 83 4.14 -14.40 13.01
N GLY A 84 5.10 -13.69 12.42
CA GLY A 84 6.14 -12.98 13.16
C GLY A 84 5.78 -11.54 13.56
N LEU A 85 4.64 -11.02 13.11
CA LEU A 85 4.26 -9.62 13.30
C LEU A 85 3.25 -9.48 14.43
N LYS A 86 3.53 -8.56 15.36
CA LYS A 86 2.57 -8.18 16.41
C LYS A 86 1.52 -7.17 15.91
N SER A 87 1.92 -6.31 15.00
CA SER A 87 1.14 -5.20 14.45
C SER A 87 1.68 -4.80 13.08
N LEU A 88 0.86 -4.11 12.30
CA LEU A 88 1.30 -3.31 11.17
C LEU A 88 1.78 -1.96 11.68
N ARG A 89 2.71 -1.33 10.97
CA ARG A 89 3.29 -0.04 11.34
C ARG A 89 3.24 0.95 10.20
N VAL A 90 3.06 2.22 10.53
CA VAL A 90 3.14 3.33 9.60
C VAL A 90 4.12 4.38 10.10
N ASP A 91 4.91 4.94 9.18
CA ASP A 91 5.72 6.12 9.40
C ASP A 91 5.80 6.87 8.07
N THR A 92 4.75 7.60 7.73
CA THR A 92 4.62 8.29 6.43
C THR A 92 5.44 9.57 6.37
N GLY A 93 6.00 10.01 7.51
CA GLY A 93 6.65 11.31 7.66
C GLY A 93 5.66 12.46 7.87
N ASP A 94 4.36 12.16 7.92
CA ASP A 94 3.26 13.08 8.23
C ASP A 94 2.51 12.56 9.46
N PRO A 95 2.71 13.15 10.65
CA PRO A 95 2.13 12.64 11.90
C PRO A 95 0.61 12.61 11.90
N GLU A 96 -0.05 13.55 11.22
CA GLU A 96 -1.52 13.56 11.15
C GLU A 96 -2.02 12.37 10.34
N LEU A 97 -1.38 12.08 9.21
CA LEU A 97 -1.70 10.89 8.42
C LEU A 97 -1.38 9.59 9.18
N ASP A 98 -0.28 9.55 9.92
CA ASP A 98 0.08 8.39 10.74
C ASP A 98 -1.04 8.09 11.76
N GLU A 99 -1.58 9.10 12.43
CA GLU A 99 -2.75 8.95 13.31
C GLU A 99 -4.01 8.52 12.53
N GLU A 100 -4.28 9.10 11.36
CA GLU A 100 -5.42 8.72 10.51
C GLU A 100 -5.37 7.24 10.08
N LEU A 101 -4.17 6.66 9.93
CA LEU A 101 -3.97 5.28 9.52
C LEU A 101 -4.05 4.26 10.67
N LYS A 102 -3.90 4.70 11.94
CA LYS A 102 -3.98 3.82 13.12
C LYS A 102 -5.34 3.14 13.28
N GLY A 103 -5.35 2.02 14.01
CA GLY A 103 -6.57 1.27 14.31
C GLY A 103 -6.42 -0.15 13.80
N TYR A 104 -7.34 -0.62 12.94
CA TYR A 104 -7.27 -1.97 12.39
C TYR A 104 -7.39 -1.94 10.86
N MET A 105 -6.70 -2.86 10.20
CA MET A 105 -6.79 -3.10 8.76
C MET A 105 -6.91 -4.59 8.49
N ARG A 106 -7.59 -4.94 7.39
CA ARG A 106 -7.67 -6.31 6.89
C ARG A 106 -6.45 -6.58 6.02
N VAL A 107 -5.79 -7.71 6.27
CA VAL A 107 -4.66 -8.20 5.48
C VAL A 107 -5.11 -9.45 4.75
N VAL A 108 -4.99 -9.46 3.42
CA VAL A 108 -5.23 -10.66 2.62
C VAL A 108 -4.05 -11.60 2.82
N ALA A 109 -4.32 -12.74 3.46
CA ALA A 109 -3.31 -13.69 3.92
C ALA A 109 -3.15 -14.91 2.98
N ASP A 110 -4.24 -15.29 2.32
CA ASP A 110 -4.32 -16.38 1.35
C ASP A 110 -5.61 -16.24 0.49
N TYR A 111 -5.85 -17.17 -0.42
CA TYR A 111 -7.09 -17.21 -1.20
C TYR A 111 -8.32 -17.36 -0.28
N GLY A 112 -9.15 -16.31 -0.24
CA GLY A 112 -10.35 -16.27 0.59
C GLY A 112 -10.07 -16.11 2.10
N GLU A 113 -8.82 -15.89 2.49
CA GLU A 113 -8.43 -15.73 3.90
C GLU A 113 -7.88 -14.34 4.18
N GLU A 114 -8.40 -13.75 5.26
CA GLU A 114 -7.98 -12.44 5.71
C GLU A 114 -7.77 -12.42 7.22
N VAL A 115 -6.79 -11.62 7.65
CA VAL A 115 -6.45 -11.42 9.06
C VAL A 115 -6.65 -9.95 9.38
N VAL A 116 -7.35 -9.65 10.48
CA VAL A 116 -7.44 -8.29 10.99
C VAL A 116 -6.22 -8.01 11.85
N MET A 117 -5.45 -6.99 11.50
CA MET A 117 -4.26 -6.58 12.24
C MET A 117 -4.37 -5.15 12.73
N LYS A 118 -3.85 -4.90 13.93
CA LYS A 118 -3.72 -3.55 14.47
C LYS A 118 -2.66 -2.79 13.68
N VAL A 119 -2.93 -1.52 13.37
CA VAL A 119 -1.98 -0.56 12.83
C VAL A 119 -1.56 0.38 13.96
N GLU A 120 -0.25 0.48 14.16
CA GLU A 120 0.41 1.31 15.16
C GLU A 120 1.23 2.43 14.53
#